data_AF-A0A699SK76-F1
#
_entry.id   AF-A0A699SK76-F1
#
_cell.length_a   1.000
_cell.length_b   1.000
_cell.length_c   1.000
_cell.angle_alpha   90.00
_cell.angle_beta   90.00
_cell.angle_gamma   90.00
#
_symmetry.space_group_name_H-M   'P 1'
#
loop_
_entity.id
_entity.type
_entity.pdbx_description
1 polymer ?
#
loop_
_entity_poly.entity_id
_entity_poly.type
_entity_poly.pdbx_seq_one_letter_code
_entity_poly.pdbx_strand_id
1 'polypeptide(L)'
;VGKLAAFEKGFFDNVDSQDRFICFSDPSTYEDNPGWPLRNLLILIRHRWRLNDAQILCYRDTHLRRDQPNSLILQIRSEPSTEVSSTATEGPSARPDAPKLPKVTGWEHQAVDLNLKLIKWRIAPSIDLDVIKNCKCLLLGAGTLGSYVSRTLMGWGVRKITFIDNANVSFSNPVRQPLFNFKDCLQGGAKKAERAAEALEEIYPGVDAKGH
;
A
#
# COMPACT_ATOMS: atom_id res chain seq x y z
N VAL A 1 -29.71 -13.67 2.01
CA VAL A 1 -28.42 -13.16 2.56
C VAL A 1 -28.60 -12.91 4.05
N GLY A 2 -27.75 -13.49 4.89
CA GLY A 2 -27.79 -13.34 6.35
C GLY A 2 -26.51 -12.71 6.90
N LYS A 3 -26.55 -12.20 8.14
CA LYS A 3 -25.33 -11.77 8.86
C LYS A 3 -24.50 -13.00 9.23
N LEU A 4 -23.18 -12.85 9.35
CA LEU A 4 -22.28 -13.94 9.78
C LEU A 4 -22.73 -14.61 11.11
N ALA A 5 -23.27 -13.84 12.06
CA ALA A 5 -23.78 -14.37 13.33
C ALA A 5 -25.00 -15.32 13.18
N ALA A 6 -25.69 -15.30 12.03
CA ALA A 6 -26.79 -16.21 11.76
C ALA A 6 -26.30 -17.65 11.50
N PHE A 7 -25.01 -17.84 11.19
CA PHE A 7 -24.43 -19.17 11.02
C PHE A 7 -24.70 -20.07 12.24
N GLU A 8 -24.51 -19.54 13.45
CA GLU A 8 -24.72 -20.25 14.73
C GLU A 8 -26.21 -20.52 15.01
N LYS A 9 -27.11 -19.90 14.27
CA LYS A 9 -28.56 -20.05 14.38
C LYS A 9 -29.14 -20.96 13.30
N GLY A 10 -28.30 -21.75 12.64
CA GLY A 10 -28.74 -22.69 11.61
C GLY A 10 -29.05 -22.05 10.25
N PHE A 11 -28.42 -20.91 9.91
CA PHE A 11 -28.68 -20.24 8.62
C PHE A 11 -28.45 -21.14 7.40
N PHE A 12 -27.54 -22.11 7.50
CA PHE A 12 -27.25 -23.08 6.42
C PHE A 12 -27.87 -24.47 6.67
N ASP A 13 -28.77 -24.60 7.65
CA ASP A 13 -29.43 -25.88 7.92
C ASP A 13 -30.27 -26.29 6.70
N ASN A 14 -30.12 -27.55 6.28
CA ASN A 14 -30.77 -28.12 5.09
C ASN A 14 -30.41 -27.42 3.76
N VAL A 15 -29.32 -26.65 3.70
CA VAL A 15 -28.79 -26.08 2.45
C VAL A 15 -27.67 -26.97 1.93
N ASP A 16 -27.63 -27.31 0.65
CA ASP A 16 -26.54 -28.08 0.07
C ASP A 16 -25.20 -27.35 0.15
N SER A 17 -24.09 -28.06 0.37
CA SER A 17 -22.76 -27.43 0.53
C SER A 17 -22.32 -26.61 -0.68
N GLN A 18 -22.85 -26.92 -1.87
CA GLN A 18 -22.59 -26.18 -3.10
C GLN A 18 -23.21 -24.78 -3.12
N ASP A 19 -24.26 -24.57 -2.34
CA ASP A 19 -25.01 -23.31 -2.27
C ASP A 19 -24.68 -22.48 -1.03
N ARG A 20 -23.69 -22.89 -0.24
CA ARG A 20 -23.26 -22.20 0.98
C ARG A 20 -22.12 -21.23 0.70
N PHE A 21 -22.47 -19.98 0.41
CA PHE A 21 -21.49 -18.92 0.20
C PHE A 21 -21.28 -18.07 1.45
N ILE A 22 -20.01 -17.92 1.85
CA ILE A 22 -19.59 -16.90 2.79
C ILE A 22 -19.03 -15.73 1.99
N CYS A 23 -19.67 -14.57 2.06
CA CYS A 23 -19.31 -13.41 1.25
C CYS A 23 -18.68 -12.29 2.08
N PHE A 24 -17.78 -11.54 1.45
CA PHE A 24 -17.31 -10.25 1.95
C PHE A 24 -17.17 -9.24 0.82
N SER A 25 -17.20 -7.96 1.16
CA SER A 25 -16.89 -6.88 0.22
C SER A 25 -15.38 -6.89 -0.05
N ASP A 26 -14.99 -7.35 -1.24
CA ASP A 26 -13.59 -7.49 -1.63
C ASP A 26 -13.06 -6.17 -2.19
N PRO A 27 -12.05 -5.54 -1.56
CA PRO A 27 -11.46 -4.30 -2.07
C PRO A 27 -10.45 -4.53 -3.22
N SER A 28 -10.14 -5.78 -3.60
CA SER A 28 -9.21 -6.06 -4.68
C SER A 28 -9.73 -5.65 -6.04
N THR A 29 -8.81 -5.22 -6.90
CA THR A 29 -9.07 -4.87 -8.31
C THR A 29 -8.31 -5.78 -9.28
N TYR A 30 -7.58 -6.77 -8.78
CA TYR A 30 -6.93 -7.79 -9.59
C TYR A 30 -7.94 -8.85 -9.98
N GLU A 31 -7.88 -9.32 -11.23
CA GLU A 31 -8.82 -10.31 -11.77
C GLU A 31 -8.87 -11.56 -10.88
N ASP A 32 -7.74 -12.20 -10.62
CA ASP A 32 -7.70 -13.50 -9.91
C ASP A 32 -7.34 -13.44 -8.42
N ASN A 33 -6.94 -12.27 -7.90
CA ASN A 33 -6.39 -12.18 -6.54
C ASN A 33 -7.39 -11.50 -5.58
N PRO A 34 -7.87 -12.16 -4.52
CA PRO A 34 -8.73 -11.54 -3.53
C PRO A 34 -7.96 -10.54 -2.65
N GLY A 35 -8.68 -9.61 -2.05
CA GLY A 35 -8.11 -8.59 -1.17
C GLY A 35 -7.64 -9.17 0.16
N TRP A 36 -6.74 -8.44 0.82
CA TRP A 36 -6.19 -8.81 2.11
C TRP A 36 -7.22 -9.16 3.22
N PRO A 37 -8.45 -8.57 3.28
CA PRO A 37 -9.40 -8.89 4.34
C PRO A 37 -9.84 -10.35 4.37
N LEU A 38 -9.69 -11.08 3.26
CA LEU A 38 -9.96 -12.52 3.20
C LEU A 38 -9.22 -13.29 4.28
N ARG A 39 -7.97 -12.90 4.61
CA ARG A 39 -7.17 -13.58 5.65
C ARG A 39 -7.87 -13.57 7.00
N ASN A 40 -8.43 -12.43 7.40
CA ASN A 40 -9.15 -12.29 8.66
C ASN A 40 -10.42 -13.14 8.69
N LEU A 41 -11.14 -13.17 7.56
CA LEU A 41 -12.35 -13.97 7.41
C LEU A 41 -12.04 -15.47 7.51
N LEU A 42 -10.97 -15.95 6.87
CA LEU A 42 -10.56 -17.36 6.94
C LEU A 42 -10.17 -17.78 8.36
N ILE A 43 -9.44 -16.93 9.09
CA ILE A 43 -9.11 -17.16 10.51
C ILE A 43 -10.40 -17.25 11.35
N LEU A 44 -11.35 -16.32 11.15
CA LEU A 44 -12.64 -16.36 11.85
C LEU A 44 -13.41 -17.65 11.55
N ILE A 45 -13.53 -18.04 10.28
CA ILE A 45 -14.21 -19.26 9.84
C ILE A 45 -13.61 -20.49 10.53
N ARG A 46 -12.28 -20.58 10.52
CA ARG A 46 -11.55 -21.72 11.10
C ARG A 46 -11.71 -21.80 12.61
N HIS A 47 -11.57 -20.70 13.33
CA HIS A 47 -11.60 -20.71 14.79
C HIS A 47 -13.02 -20.73 15.38
N ARG A 48 -13.96 -19.99 14.78
CA ARG A 48 -15.31 -19.81 15.32
C ARG A 48 -16.26 -20.91 14.90
N TRP A 49 -16.26 -21.28 13.62
CA TRP A 49 -17.19 -22.28 13.08
C TRP A 49 -16.53 -23.63 12.81
N ARG A 50 -15.22 -23.74 13.02
CA ARG A 50 -14.44 -24.99 12.85
C ARG A 50 -14.60 -25.61 11.45
N LEU A 51 -14.91 -24.79 10.45
CA LEU A 51 -15.01 -25.24 9.07
C LEU A 51 -13.60 -25.51 8.52
N ASN A 52 -13.47 -26.62 7.79
CA ASN A 52 -12.25 -26.98 7.06
C ASN A 52 -12.38 -26.66 5.57
N ASP A 53 -13.60 -26.56 5.08
CA ASP A 53 -13.96 -26.23 3.72
C ASP A 53 -14.98 -25.08 3.71
N ALA A 54 -14.84 -24.16 2.76
CA ALA A 54 -15.77 -23.05 2.58
C ALA A 54 -15.75 -22.53 1.14
N GLN A 55 -16.93 -22.13 0.65
CA GLN A 55 -17.05 -21.35 -0.58
C GLN A 55 -17.04 -19.87 -0.23
N ILE A 56 -16.08 -19.12 -0.76
CA ILE A 56 -15.96 -17.69 -0.52
C ILE A 56 -16.39 -16.92 -1.77
N LEU A 57 -17.39 -16.06 -1.62
CA LEU A 57 -17.76 -15.07 -2.62
C LEU A 57 -17.06 -13.74 -2.31
N CYS A 58 -16.06 -13.41 -3.11
CA CYS A 58 -15.39 -12.11 -3.10
C CYS A 58 -16.26 -11.12 -3.89
N TYR A 59 -17.19 -10.45 -3.20
CA TYR A 59 -18.11 -9.53 -3.84
C TYR A 59 -17.40 -8.23 -4.18
N ARG A 60 -17.25 -7.97 -5.47
CA ARG A 60 -16.65 -6.75 -6.02
C ARG A 60 -17.74 -5.95 -6.72
N ASP A 61 -17.98 -4.76 -6.21
CA ASP A 61 -18.91 -3.80 -6.80
C ASP A 61 -18.23 -2.43 -6.74
N THR A 62 -17.88 -1.91 -7.91
CA THR A 62 -17.30 -0.57 -8.05
C THR A 62 -18.28 0.27 -8.85
N HIS A 63 -18.57 1.48 -8.38
CA HIS A 63 -19.52 2.39 -9.04
C HIS A 63 -19.21 2.62 -10.52
N LEU A 64 -17.93 2.56 -10.91
CA LEU A 64 -17.46 2.79 -12.27
C LEU A 64 -17.58 1.57 -13.21
N ARG A 65 -17.81 0.35 -12.67
CA ARG A 65 -17.91 -0.90 -13.44
C ARG A 65 -19.06 -1.79 -12.98
N ARG A 66 -20.20 -1.20 -12.61
CA ARG A 66 -21.39 -1.96 -12.16
C ARG A 66 -21.96 -2.89 -13.22
N ASP A 67 -21.66 -2.60 -14.48
CA ASP A 67 -22.05 -3.37 -15.66
C ASP A 67 -21.17 -4.60 -15.90
N GLN A 68 -20.01 -4.71 -15.24
CA GLN A 68 -19.07 -5.81 -15.45
C GLN A 68 -19.03 -6.76 -14.23
N PRO A 69 -19.32 -8.06 -14.40
CA PRO A 69 -19.18 -9.04 -13.33
C PRO A 69 -17.70 -9.35 -13.10
N ASN A 70 -17.15 -8.88 -11.98
CA ASN A 70 -15.74 -9.10 -11.60
C ASN A 70 -15.56 -9.80 -10.24
N SER A 71 -16.65 -10.25 -9.64
CA SER A 71 -16.63 -11.01 -8.38
C SER A 71 -16.01 -12.40 -8.58
N LEU A 72 -15.34 -12.91 -7.55
CA LEU A 72 -14.69 -14.23 -7.57
C LEU A 72 -15.38 -15.19 -6.61
N ILE A 73 -15.45 -16.46 -7.00
CA ILE A 73 -15.84 -17.55 -6.11
C ILE A 73 -14.62 -18.44 -5.92
N LEU A 74 -14.22 -18.64 -4.66
CA LEU A 74 -13.07 -19.46 -4.28
C LEU A 74 -13.55 -20.65 -3.46
N GLN A 75 -13.10 -21.86 -3.84
CA GLN A 75 -13.24 -23.07 -3.03
C GLN A 75 -11.98 -23.24 -2.20
N ILE A 76 -12.09 -23.06 -0.89
CA ILE A 76 -10.93 -23.10 0.01
C ILE A 76 -11.06 -24.30 0.92
N ARG A 77 -9.96 -25.04 1.05
CA ARG A 77 -9.81 -26.16 1.98
C ARG A 77 -8.56 -25.97 2.83
N SER A 78 -8.72 -26.04 4.14
CA SER A 78 -7.60 -26.11 5.08
C SER A 78 -7.15 -27.55 5.21
N GLU A 79 -5.84 -27.75 5.34
CA GLU A 79 -5.32 -29.02 5.84
C GLU A 79 -5.74 -29.19 7.31
N PRO A 80 -6.04 -30.43 7.75
CA PRO A 80 -6.31 -30.71 9.16
C PRO A 80 -5.02 -30.44 9.96
N SER A 81 -5.10 -29.52 10.91
CA SER A 81 -4.05 -29.28 11.88
C SER A 81 -3.87 -30.54 12.73
N THR A 82 -2.69 -31.16 12.68
CA THR A 82 -2.27 -32.19 13.65
C THR A 82 -2.30 -31.55 15.03
N GLU A 83 -3.28 -31.90 15.85
CA GLU A 83 -3.29 -31.47 17.25
C GLU A 83 -2.05 -32.05 17.92
N VAL A 84 -1.06 -31.20 18.19
CA VAL A 84 0.02 -31.55 19.12
C VAL A 84 -0.64 -31.64 20.48
N SER A 85 -0.92 -32.87 20.91
CA SER A 85 -1.37 -33.20 22.25
C SER A 85 -0.38 -32.64 23.27
N SER A 86 -0.69 -31.49 23.87
CA SER A 86 0.08 -30.91 24.96
C SER A 86 -0.28 -31.60 26.27
N THR A 87 0.22 -32.81 26.45
CA THR A 87 0.42 -33.41 27.78
C THR A 87 1.87 -33.18 28.18
N ALA A 88 2.16 -32.08 28.87
CA ALA A 88 3.34 -31.91 29.71
C ALA A 88 3.23 -30.65 30.58
N THR A 89 2.90 -30.88 31.85
CA THR A 89 3.50 -30.30 33.08
C THR A 89 3.88 -28.81 33.13
N GLU A 90 3.28 -28.14 34.11
CA GLU A 90 3.55 -26.78 34.58
C GLU A 90 5.04 -26.51 34.85
N GLY A 91 5.54 -25.40 34.31
CA GLY A 91 6.81 -24.77 34.67
C GLY A 91 6.84 -23.32 34.14
N PRO A 92 7.33 -22.33 34.91
CA PRO A 92 7.26 -20.93 34.51
C PRO A 92 8.38 -20.60 33.53
N SER A 93 8.13 -20.72 32.23
CA SER A 93 9.08 -20.28 31.21
C SER A 93 8.38 -19.78 29.95
N ALA A 94 8.79 -18.57 29.56
CA ALA A 94 8.67 -17.96 28.24
C ALA A 94 7.23 -17.73 27.71
N ARG A 95 6.80 -16.46 27.79
CA ARG A 95 5.79 -15.92 26.88
C ARG A 95 6.23 -16.23 25.44
N PRO A 96 5.36 -16.76 24.55
CA PRO A 96 5.72 -16.94 23.16
C PRO A 96 6.03 -15.56 22.58
N ASP A 97 7.22 -15.43 21.99
CA ASP A 97 7.72 -14.23 21.36
C ASP A 97 6.63 -13.59 20.49
N ALA A 98 6.31 -12.33 20.79
CA ALA A 98 5.54 -11.52 19.88
C ALA A 98 6.23 -11.57 18.51
N PRO A 99 5.50 -11.78 17.39
CA PRO A 99 6.10 -11.84 16.07
C PRO A 99 6.96 -10.58 15.87
N LYS A 100 8.26 -10.78 15.62
CA LYS A 100 9.21 -9.69 15.39
C LYS A 100 8.62 -8.78 14.33
N LEU A 101 8.26 -7.56 14.73
CA LEU A 101 7.81 -6.51 13.83
C LEU A 101 8.82 -6.43 12.67
N PRO A 102 8.37 -6.46 11.41
CA PRO A 102 9.27 -6.34 10.27
C PRO A 102 10.09 -5.05 10.41
N LYS A 103 11.35 -5.09 9.98
CA LYS A 103 12.21 -3.89 9.96
C LYS A 103 11.45 -2.74 9.29
N VAL A 104 11.43 -1.57 9.94
CA VAL A 104 10.64 -0.37 9.58
C VAL A 104 11.02 0.21 8.20
N THR A 105 12.17 -0.18 7.65
CA THR A 105 12.71 0.26 6.37
C THR A 105 12.12 -0.56 5.20
N GLY A 106 11.57 0.11 4.18
CA GLY A 106 11.01 -0.49 2.95
C GLY A 106 9.48 -0.42 2.85
N TRP A 107 8.79 -0.04 3.94
CA TRP A 107 7.34 0.16 3.95
C TRP A 107 6.97 1.46 3.22
N GLU A 108 7.84 2.45 3.25
CA GLU A 108 7.66 3.74 2.60
C GLU A 108 7.51 3.61 1.07
N HIS A 109 8.26 2.69 0.44
CA HIS A 109 8.10 2.39 -0.98
C HIS A 109 6.72 1.81 -1.28
N GLN A 110 6.24 0.90 -0.44
CA GLN A 110 4.95 0.25 -0.61
C GLN A 110 3.79 1.20 -0.29
N ALA A 111 3.94 2.09 0.70
CA ALA A 111 2.91 3.02 1.13
C ALA A 111 2.65 4.14 0.11
N VAL A 112 3.71 4.70 -0.49
CA VAL A 112 3.58 5.72 -1.56
C VAL A 112 2.91 5.10 -2.79
N ASP A 113 3.39 3.93 -3.24
CA ASP A 113 2.80 3.24 -4.38
C ASP A 113 1.35 2.80 -4.10
N LEU A 114 1.02 2.43 -2.85
CA LEU A 114 -0.34 2.10 -2.44
C LEU A 114 -1.28 3.32 -2.51
N ASN A 115 -0.82 4.50 -2.08
CA ASN A 115 -1.64 5.72 -2.16
C ASN A 115 -2.04 6.03 -3.61
N LEU A 116 -1.10 5.94 -4.55
CA LEU A 116 -1.37 6.13 -5.97
C LEU A 116 -2.27 5.04 -6.54
N LYS A 117 -2.07 3.78 -6.15
CA LYS A 117 -2.96 2.68 -6.53
C LYS A 117 -4.39 2.89 -6.04
N LEU A 118 -4.59 3.44 -4.83
CA LEU A 118 -5.92 3.76 -4.33
C LEU A 118 -6.61 4.84 -5.18
N ILE A 119 -5.88 5.85 -5.67
CA ILE A 119 -6.41 6.86 -6.61
C ILE A 119 -6.85 6.18 -7.91
N LYS A 120 -5.99 5.32 -8.48
CA LYS A 120 -6.34 4.53 -9.67
C LYS A 120 -7.60 3.72 -9.44
N TRP A 121 -7.67 2.95 -8.35
CA TRP A 121 -8.81 2.05 -8.11
C TRP A 121 -10.12 2.78 -7.83
N ARG A 122 -10.08 3.92 -7.13
CA ARG A 122 -11.30 4.60 -6.66
C ARG A 122 -11.78 5.71 -7.59
N ILE A 123 -10.86 6.43 -8.24
CA ILE A 123 -11.18 7.68 -8.93
C ILE A 123 -10.93 7.55 -10.43
N ALA A 124 -9.76 7.03 -10.83
CA ALA A 124 -9.33 7.01 -12.23
C ALA A 124 -8.80 5.63 -12.65
N PRO A 125 -9.66 4.62 -12.89
CA PRO A 125 -9.22 3.25 -13.19
C PRO A 125 -8.36 3.13 -14.46
N SER A 126 -8.53 4.04 -15.41
CA SER A 126 -7.80 4.07 -16.67
C SER A 126 -6.41 4.74 -16.57
N ILE A 127 -6.06 5.34 -15.42
CA ILE A 127 -4.75 5.99 -15.29
C ILE A 127 -3.62 4.95 -15.31
N ASP A 128 -2.61 5.21 -16.11
CA ASP A 128 -1.39 4.41 -16.15
C ASP A 128 -0.33 5.02 -15.22
N LEU A 129 -0.23 4.45 -14.02
CA LEU A 129 0.73 4.89 -13.01
C LEU A 129 2.17 4.49 -13.37
N ASP A 130 2.36 3.46 -14.19
CA ASP A 130 3.69 2.99 -14.56
C ASP A 130 4.35 3.94 -15.56
N VAL A 131 3.58 4.53 -16.47
CA VAL A 131 4.06 5.60 -17.37
C VAL A 131 4.55 6.81 -16.57
N ILE A 132 3.77 7.24 -15.56
CA ILE A 132 4.14 8.38 -14.70
C ILE A 132 5.40 8.05 -13.90
N LYS A 133 5.42 6.88 -13.24
CA LYS A 133 6.54 6.42 -12.40
C LYS A 133 7.88 6.36 -13.16
N ASN A 134 7.83 5.86 -14.40
CA ASN A 134 9.01 5.68 -15.25
C ASN A 134 9.42 6.92 -16.05
N CYS A 135 8.62 8.00 -16.00
CA CYS A 135 8.96 9.26 -16.63
C CYS A 135 10.28 9.81 -16.04
N LYS A 136 11.14 10.34 -16.92
CA LYS A 136 12.40 10.98 -16.53
C LYS A 136 12.24 12.48 -16.71
N CYS A 137 12.33 13.24 -15.63
CA CYS A 137 12.06 14.67 -15.65
C CYS A 137 13.34 15.48 -15.53
N LEU A 138 13.60 16.35 -16.51
CA LEU A 138 14.63 17.38 -16.45
C LEU A 138 13.98 18.71 -16.07
N LEU A 139 14.37 19.29 -14.95
CA LEU A 139 13.87 20.56 -14.43
C LEU A 139 14.93 21.64 -14.64
N LEU A 140 14.67 22.53 -15.60
CA LEU A 140 15.50 23.69 -15.89
C LEU A 140 15.17 24.80 -14.87
N GLY A 141 15.87 24.75 -13.74
CA GLY A 141 15.72 25.64 -12.60
C GLY A 141 15.28 24.90 -11.33
N ALA A 142 15.97 25.19 -10.23
CA ALA A 142 15.69 24.71 -8.87
C ALA A 142 15.14 25.82 -7.96
N GLY A 143 14.63 26.91 -8.56
CA GLY A 143 13.92 27.97 -7.86
C GLY A 143 12.53 27.55 -7.34
N THR A 144 11.62 28.52 -7.15
CA THR A 144 10.28 28.27 -6.60
C THR A 144 9.50 27.24 -7.42
N LEU A 145 9.41 27.42 -8.74
CA LEU A 145 8.71 26.46 -9.60
C LEU A 145 9.36 25.08 -9.58
N GLY A 146 10.67 24.98 -9.78
CA GLY A 146 11.40 23.69 -9.77
C GLY A 146 11.22 22.93 -8.46
N SER A 147 11.25 23.64 -7.34
CA SER A 147 11.06 23.04 -6.01
C SER A 147 9.64 22.50 -5.80
N TYR A 148 8.60 23.24 -6.20
CA TYR A 148 7.22 22.74 -6.06
C TYR A 148 6.90 21.64 -7.06
N VAL A 149 7.29 21.81 -8.33
CA VAL A 149 7.05 20.83 -9.40
C VAL A 149 7.72 19.50 -9.06
N SER A 150 8.97 19.52 -8.60
CA SER A 150 9.67 18.28 -8.22
C SER A 150 8.98 17.53 -7.08
N ARG A 151 8.51 18.24 -6.03
CA ARG A 151 7.73 17.62 -4.95
C ARG A 151 6.42 17.03 -5.45
N THR A 152 5.74 17.70 -6.38
CA THR A 152 4.52 17.16 -7.02
C THR A 152 4.83 15.92 -7.86
N LEU A 153 5.88 15.94 -8.68
CA LEU A 153 6.31 14.79 -9.50
C LEU A 153 6.65 13.59 -8.62
N MET A 154 7.42 13.79 -7.55
CA MET A 154 7.75 12.75 -6.57
C MET A 154 6.49 12.22 -5.87
N GLY A 155 5.54 13.09 -5.52
CA GLY A 155 4.24 12.70 -4.97
C GLY A 155 3.40 11.85 -5.93
N TRP A 156 3.55 12.05 -7.24
CA TRP A 156 2.95 11.21 -8.29
C TRP A 156 3.77 9.96 -8.64
N GLY A 157 4.85 9.69 -7.90
CA GLY A 157 5.64 8.47 -8.03
C GLY A 157 6.76 8.54 -9.06
N VAL A 158 7.05 9.70 -9.66
CA VAL A 158 8.21 9.88 -10.54
C VAL A 158 9.48 9.58 -9.76
N ARG A 159 10.34 8.70 -10.31
CA ARG A 159 11.56 8.25 -9.63
C ARG A 159 12.83 8.93 -10.10
N LYS A 160 12.86 9.52 -11.30
CA LYS A 160 14.07 10.12 -11.86
C LYS A 160 13.88 11.60 -12.16
N ILE A 161 14.54 12.45 -11.37
CA ILE A 161 14.45 13.91 -11.46
C ILE A 161 15.86 14.50 -11.57
N THR A 162 16.10 15.34 -12.56
CA THR A 162 17.38 16.03 -12.72
C THR A 162 17.16 17.53 -12.73
N PHE A 163 17.84 18.26 -11.86
CA PHE A 163 17.82 19.72 -11.80
C PHE A 163 19.00 20.31 -12.57
N ILE A 164 18.76 21.42 -13.26
CA ILE A 164 19.80 22.29 -13.82
C ILE A 164 19.62 23.68 -13.22
N ASP A 165 20.58 24.18 -12.45
CA ASP A 165 20.54 25.53 -11.87
C ASP A 165 21.94 26.02 -11.50
N ASN A 166 22.31 27.22 -11.97
CA ASN A 166 23.65 27.79 -11.76
C ASN A 166 23.72 28.75 -10.55
N ALA A 167 22.66 28.86 -9.74
CA ALA A 167 22.62 29.77 -8.60
C ALA A 167 22.91 29.06 -7.27
N ASN A 168 23.26 29.86 -6.26
CA ASN A 168 23.37 29.42 -4.87
C ASN A 168 22.09 29.78 -4.09
N VAL A 169 21.83 29.03 -3.02
CA VAL A 169 20.75 29.32 -2.08
C VAL A 169 21.05 30.61 -1.31
N SER A 170 20.12 31.56 -1.32
CA SER A 170 20.19 32.81 -0.55
C SER A 170 19.22 32.80 0.63
N PHE A 171 19.47 33.63 1.65
CA PHE A 171 18.62 33.74 2.86
C PHE A 171 17.13 33.99 2.58
N SER A 172 16.81 34.61 1.44
CA SER A 172 15.44 34.91 1.06
C SER A 172 14.71 33.72 0.39
N ASN A 173 15.42 32.65 0.05
CA ASN A 173 14.88 31.52 -0.71
C ASN A 173 14.07 30.51 0.11
N PRO A 174 14.49 30.07 1.32
CA PRO A 174 13.80 28.99 2.05
C PRO A 174 12.29 29.19 2.24
N VAL A 175 11.85 30.43 2.45
CA VAL A 175 10.42 30.75 2.64
C VAL A 175 9.55 30.54 1.38
N ARG A 176 10.17 30.34 0.20
CA ARG A 176 9.49 30.24 -1.11
C ARG A 176 10.03 29.12 -1.99
N GLN A 177 11.01 28.35 -1.52
CA GLN A 177 11.68 27.26 -2.25
C GLN A 177 11.77 26.07 -1.29
N PRO A 178 10.75 25.18 -1.25
CA PRO A 178 10.55 24.19 -0.18
C PRO A 178 11.58 23.05 -0.14
N LEU A 179 12.67 23.12 -0.92
CA LEU A 179 13.79 22.18 -0.88
C LEU A 179 14.99 22.73 -0.10
N PHE A 180 14.93 23.98 0.37
CA PHE A 180 16.04 24.64 1.05
C PHE A 180 15.64 25.09 2.46
N ASN A 181 16.59 25.00 3.37
CA ASN A 181 16.50 25.43 4.75
C ASN A 181 17.47 26.58 5.03
N PHE A 182 17.35 27.21 6.20
CA PHE A 182 18.26 28.29 6.61
C PHE A 182 19.74 27.88 6.60
N LYS A 183 20.04 26.64 7.00
CA LYS A 183 21.41 26.09 7.00
C LYS A 183 22.05 26.09 5.60
N ASP A 184 21.25 25.97 4.55
CA ASP A 184 21.72 25.88 3.16
C ASP A 184 22.14 27.26 2.62
N CYS A 185 21.83 28.34 3.34
CA CYS A 185 22.24 29.71 3.02
C CYS A 185 23.62 30.06 3.58
N LEU A 186 24.14 29.26 4.50
CA LEU A 186 25.40 29.53 5.19
C LEU A 186 26.60 29.34 4.24
N GLN A 187 27.75 29.92 4.58
CA GLN A 187 29.00 29.76 3.83
C GLN A 187 28.92 30.14 2.33
N GLY A 188 28.14 31.18 2.00
CA GLY A 188 27.95 31.63 0.61
C GLY A 188 26.84 30.90 -0.15
N GLY A 189 26.10 30.02 0.54
CA GLY A 189 24.97 29.30 0.00
C GLY A 189 25.37 28.02 -0.72
N ALA A 190 24.66 26.94 -0.45
CA ALA A 190 24.78 25.70 -1.21
C ALA A 190 24.35 25.93 -2.67
N LYS A 191 24.94 25.17 -3.60
CA LYS A 191 24.50 25.20 -5.00
C LYS A 191 23.10 24.61 -5.12
N LYS A 192 22.21 25.31 -5.82
CA LYS A 192 20.78 24.98 -5.83
C LYS A 192 20.47 23.64 -6.46
N ALA A 193 21.10 23.32 -7.60
CA ALA A 193 20.79 22.10 -8.31
C ALA A 193 21.15 20.86 -7.49
N GLU A 194 22.38 20.80 -6.98
CA GLU A 194 22.87 19.70 -6.14
C GLU A 194 22.08 19.62 -4.83
N ARG A 195 21.89 20.75 -4.12
CA ARG A 195 21.13 20.76 -2.87
C ARG A 195 19.68 20.34 -3.06
N ALA A 196 19.04 20.72 -4.17
CA ALA A 196 17.66 20.32 -4.46
C ALA A 196 17.55 18.80 -4.69
N ALA A 197 18.52 18.20 -5.36
CA ALA A 197 18.58 16.75 -5.53
C ALA A 197 18.73 16.03 -4.19
N GLU A 198 19.69 16.46 -3.36
CA GLU A 198 19.89 15.94 -2.00
C GLU A 198 18.61 16.07 -1.15
N ALA A 199 17.88 17.18 -1.28
CA ALA A 199 16.63 17.38 -0.54
C ALA A 199 15.54 16.38 -0.92
N LEU A 200 15.44 16.01 -2.20
CA LEU A 200 14.50 14.99 -2.63
C LEU A 200 14.88 13.61 -2.07
N GLU A 201 16.16 13.26 -2.07
CA GLU A 201 16.65 12.00 -1.49
C GLU A 201 16.46 11.94 0.03
N GLU A 202 16.65 13.07 0.73
CA GLU A 202 16.33 13.20 2.16
C GLU A 202 14.83 12.98 2.43
N ILE A 203 13.94 13.45 1.54
CA ILE A 203 12.48 13.27 1.67
C ILE A 203 12.07 11.84 1.35
N TYR A 204 12.63 11.26 0.29
CA TYR A 204 12.33 9.90 -0.14
C TYR A 204 13.58 9.24 -0.75
N PRO A 205 14.26 8.35 -0.01
CA PRO A 205 15.51 7.72 -0.47
C PRO A 205 15.39 6.86 -1.73
N GLY A 206 14.17 6.51 -2.17
CA GLY A 206 13.95 5.75 -3.40
C GLY A 206 13.89 6.59 -4.69
N VAL A 207 14.15 7.91 -4.62
CA VAL A 207 14.29 8.77 -5.81
C VAL A 207 15.74 8.76 -6.31
N ASP A 208 15.93 8.69 -7.63
CA ASP A 208 17.20 8.95 -8.32
C ASP A 208 17.20 10.43 -8.72
N ALA A 209 17.74 11.29 -7.84
CA ALA A 209 17.79 12.73 -8.07
C ALA A 209 19.23 13.20 -8.37
N LYS A 210 19.39 14.12 -9.34
CA LYS A 210 20.70 14.70 -9.67
C LYS A 210 20.61 16.20 -9.90
N GLY A 211 21.69 16.93 -9.62
CA GLY A 211 21.81 18.36 -9.87
C GLY A 211 23.05 18.71 -10.69
N HIS A 212 22.93 19.66 -11.61
CA HIS A 212 24.02 20.20 -12.43
C HIS A 212 23.97 21.72 -12.57
#